data_AF-D9W5Y7-F1
#
_entry.id   AF-D9W5Y7-F1
#
_cell.length_a   1.000
_cell.length_b   1.000
_cell.length_c   1.000
_cell.angle_alpha   90.00
_cell.angle_beta   90.00
_cell.angle_gamma   90.00
#
_symmetry.space_group_name_H-M   'P 1'
#
loop_
_entity.id
_entity.type
_entity.pdbx_description
1 polymer ?
#
loop_
_entity_poly.entity_id
_entity_poly.type
_entity_poly.pdbx_seq_one_letter_code
_entity_poly.pdbx_strand_id
1 'polypeptide(L)'
;MTWRPCAARKTATLNTYPTTVHVSVPDLGLDAEITATTAQGEVRTLVVGRAMWESPAAVHGTMGTTPVSGTAFLQTLPTNTIGDIEHYMRRTHDIAGAEAAALYSPDPADDAALGLLTGTSGLTGLDAGARARLHRAVAAPLLHLLNNPGRSWRPYVAAAVLCLLDADPEPYRPLTAVTELLHLSALVIDDIQDDSPTRRGRPSVHEVFGTAPAITAGTLGYYTFDALIQRVPQAAPETMLRIYRLYLRDLRAAHAGQALDIAGHHAAFDEAVTSGDARPLLDEVRTAHRLKTGMLVRSTAEVSALLGGADERQLDAICRYFEAVGTAYQITDDVADLYGLVTAQEHQQGITTRSPAEDLRNGEVTYPVAHAVGLLDTTDRHHLRDALRQRSDTGARAASELLVRSGALEACMTEARSLVDEAWANLAPLLPPTPHKAMVRALGWYAAQRETDHIPSGAGETPTATRT
;
A
#
# COMPACT_ATOMS: atom_id res chain seq x y z
N MET A 1 4.15 32.80 20.84
CA MET A 1 4.14 31.33 20.99
C MET A 1 4.29 30.72 19.61
N THR A 2 5.36 29.97 19.39
CA THR A 2 5.64 29.29 18.14
C THR A 2 5.76 27.79 18.43
N TRP A 3 4.90 27.00 17.81
CA TRP A 3 4.99 25.55 17.92
C TRP A 3 6.21 25.09 17.10
N ARG A 4 7.12 24.34 17.74
CA ARG A 4 8.22 23.68 17.04
C ARG A 4 7.79 22.24 16.79
N PRO A 5 7.68 21.80 15.53
CA PRO A 5 7.28 20.43 15.26
C PRO A 5 8.39 19.47 15.68
N CYS A 6 8.27 18.89 16.88
CA CYS A 6 8.77 17.56 17.13
C CYS A 6 7.60 16.62 16.80
N ALA A 7 7.64 16.02 15.61
CA ALA A 7 6.50 15.36 15.00
C ALA A 7 6.49 13.87 15.37
N ALA A 8 5.75 13.49 16.41
CA ALA A 8 5.39 12.08 16.58
C ALA A 8 4.18 11.78 15.69
N ARG A 9 4.38 11.04 14.60
CA ARG A 9 3.27 10.52 13.79
C ARG A 9 2.72 9.24 14.42
N LYS A 10 1.45 9.28 14.83
CA LYS A 10 0.77 8.15 15.49
C LYS A 10 0.31 7.13 14.46
N THR A 11 0.59 5.85 14.70
CA THR A 11 0.23 4.77 13.76
C THR A 11 -1.28 4.54 13.67
N ALA A 12 -2.01 4.81 14.76
CA ALA A 12 -3.45 4.56 14.81
C ALA A 12 -4.30 5.55 14.00
N THR A 13 -3.92 6.83 13.99
CA THR A 13 -4.68 7.91 13.33
C THR A 13 -3.93 8.54 12.19
N LEU A 14 -2.66 8.17 11.98
CA LEU A 14 -1.78 8.76 10.97
C LEU A 14 -1.66 10.29 11.08
N ASN A 15 -1.99 10.86 12.23
CA ASN A 15 -1.89 12.28 12.48
C ASN A 15 -0.52 12.64 13.03
N THR A 16 -0.11 13.86 12.74
CA THR A 16 1.10 14.46 13.29
C THR A 16 0.69 15.50 14.32
N TYR A 17 1.22 15.36 15.53
CA TYR A 17 0.98 16.30 16.61
C TYR A 17 2.27 17.04 16.96
N PRO A 18 2.21 18.36 17.18
CA PRO A 18 3.33 19.07 17.74
C PRO A 18 3.48 18.68 19.21
N THR A 19 4.64 18.17 19.60
CA THR A 19 4.93 17.77 20.99
C THR A 19 5.79 18.79 21.73
N THR A 20 6.24 19.85 21.05
CA THR A 20 7.07 20.92 21.63
C THR A 20 6.52 22.29 21.23
N VAL A 21 6.50 23.22 22.18
CA VAL A 21 6.16 24.62 21.91
C VAL A 21 7.15 25.57 22.53
N HIS A 22 7.55 26.56 21.76
CA HIS A 22 8.37 27.67 22.21
C HIS A 22 7.46 28.85 22.60
N VAL A 23 7.61 29.32 23.83
CA VAL A 23 6.86 30.44 24.39
C VAL A 23 7.86 31.55 24.70
N SER A 24 7.71 32.67 24.01
CA SER A 24 8.45 33.90 24.29
C SER A 24 7.48 35.00 24.70
N VAL A 25 7.73 35.62 25.85
CA VAL A 25 6.98 36.77 26.39
C VAL A 25 8.00 37.86 26.75
N PRO A 26 8.37 38.74 25.78
CA PRO A 26 9.43 39.74 25.95
C PRO A 26 9.24 40.65 27.16
N ASP A 27 8.01 41.06 27.46
CA ASP A 27 7.67 41.94 28.58
C ASP A 27 7.98 41.31 29.95
N LEU A 28 7.99 39.97 30.02
CA LEU A 28 8.39 39.21 31.21
C LEU A 28 9.85 38.74 31.14
N GLY A 29 10.54 39.03 30.04
CA GLY A 29 11.85 38.43 29.72
C GLY A 29 11.80 36.90 29.59
N LEU A 30 10.62 36.30 29.42
CA LEU A 30 10.46 34.85 29.38
C LEU A 30 10.76 34.32 27.98
N ASP A 31 11.63 33.32 27.92
CA ASP A 31 11.88 32.50 26.74
C ASP A 31 11.98 31.04 27.19
N ALA A 32 10.99 30.22 26.85
CA ALA A 32 10.90 28.85 27.35
C ALA A 32 10.42 27.88 26.29
N GLU A 33 10.95 26.67 26.33
CA GLU A 33 10.48 25.51 25.60
C GLU A 33 9.64 24.63 26.53
N ILE A 34 8.47 24.23 26.05
CA ILE A 34 7.57 23.31 26.72
C ILE A 34 7.49 22.05 25.88
N THR A 35 7.94 20.93 26.42
CA THR A 35 8.08 19.65 25.70
C THR A 35 7.27 18.56 26.39
N ALA A 36 6.46 17.86 25.60
CA ALA A 36 5.71 16.69 26.02
C ALA A 36 6.56 15.66 26.75
N THR A 37 6.06 15.10 27.85
CA THR A 37 6.73 13.99 28.54
C THR A 37 6.39 12.62 27.97
N THR A 38 5.33 12.51 27.17
CA THR A 38 4.96 11.25 26.49
C THR A 38 4.47 11.49 25.08
N ALA A 39 4.73 10.55 24.17
CA ALA A 39 4.15 10.54 22.83
C ALA A 39 2.79 9.82 22.77
N GLN A 40 2.33 9.21 23.86
CA GLN A 40 1.10 8.40 23.92
C GLN A 40 -0.17 9.20 24.31
N GLY A 41 -0.17 10.51 24.08
CA GLY A 41 -1.25 11.42 24.46
C GLY A 41 -2.51 11.42 23.58
N GLU A 42 -2.64 10.51 22.62
CA GLU A 42 -3.71 10.60 21.64
C GLU A 42 -5.08 10.20 22.20
N VAL A 43 -6.01 11.15 22.18
CA VAL A 43 -7.41 10.96 22.56
C VAL A 43 -8.26 10.97 21.29
N ARG A 44 -8.82 9.81 20.95
CA ARG A 44 -9.67 9.64 19.77
C ARG A 44 -11.08 10.15 20.10
N THR A 45 -11.64 11.05 19.30
CA THR A 45 -13.00 11.56 19.50
C THR A 45 -13.90 11.29 18.29
N LEU A 46 -15.15 10.90 18.53
CA LEU A 46 -16.19 10.76 17.51
C LEU A 46 -16.86 12.10 17.16
N VAL A 47 -16.90 13.02 18.11
CA VAL A 47 -17.74 14.23 18.05
C VAL A 47 -17.13 15.34 17.20
N VAL A 48 -15.79 15.36 17.03
CA VAL A 48 -15.09 16.50 16.41
C VAL A 48 -14.43 16.15 15.08
N GLY A 49 -14.60 14.93 14.56
CA GLY A 49 -13.94 14.48 13.33
C GLY A 49 -12.41 14.57 13.36
N ARG A 50 -11.82 14.73 14.56
CA ARG A 50 -10.39 14.89 14.81
C ARG A 50 -10.06 14.20 16.13
N ALA A 51 -8.98 13.43 16.12
CA ALA A 51 -8.31 13.08 17.37
C ALA A 51 -7.65 14.34 17.95
N MET A 52 -7.51 14.40 19.27
CA MET A 52 -6.72 15.43 19.95
C MET A 52 -5.54 14.73 20.61
N TRP A 53 -4.50 15.49 20.94
CA TRP A 53 -3.37 14.97 21.67
C TRP A 53 -3.17 15.78 22.94
N GLU A 54 -2.97 15.08 24.05
CA GLU A 54 -2.88 15.62 25.39
C GLU A 54 -1.73 14.96 26.14
N SER A 55 -0.86 15.77 26.75
CA SER A 55 0.25 15.24 27.55
C SER A 55 0.65 16.20 28.66
N PRO A 56 1.05 15.70 29.84
CA PRO A 56 1.94 16.45 30.71
C PRO A 56 3.20 16.88 29.94
N ALA A 57 3.79 17.99 30.32
CA ALA A 57 4.95 18.56 29.66
C ALA A 57 5.93 19.14 30.67
N ALA A 58 7.22 19.11 30.32
CA ALA A 58 8.28 19.78 31.05
C ALA A 58 8.53 21.16 30.43
N VAL A 59 8.79 22.15 31.28
CA VAL A 59 9.15 23.51 30.86
C VAL A 59 10.63 23.73 31.17
N HIS A 60 11.39 24.22 30.20
CA HIS A 60 12.78 24.63 30.36
C HIS A 60 13.03 25.95 29.62
N GLY A 61 13.62 26.93 30.28
CA GLY A 61 13.85 28.23 29.66
C GLY A 61 14.59 29.21 30.55
N THR A 62 14.44 30.50 30.23
CA THR A 62 14.97 31.63 30.99
C THR A 62 13.93 32.70 31.20
N MET A 63 14.01 33.41 32.32
CA MET A 63 13.33 34.67 32.57
C MET A 63 14.39 35.75 32.80
N GLY A 64 14.61 36.59 31.80
CA GLY A 64 15.80 37.43 31.69
C GLY A 64 17.05 36.55 31.54
N THR A 65 17.97 36.62 32.49
CA THR A 65 19.18 35.77 32.54
C THR A 65 19.03 34.57 33.49
N THR A 66 17.90 34.46 34.19
CA THR A 66 17.69 33.43 35.21
C THR A 66 17.08 32.18 34.58
N PRO A 67 17.69 30.99 34.71
CA PRO A 67 17.09 29.74 34.25
C PRO A 67 15.80 29.45 35.01
N VAL A 68 14.77 29.01 34.29
CA VAL A 68 13.48 28.57 34.84
C VAL A 68 13.15 27.16 34.37
N SER A 69 12.50 26.39 35.23
CA SER A 69 11.96 25.08 34.88
C SER A 69 10.64 24.84 35.60
N GLY A 70 9.81 23.95 35.07
CA GLY A 70 8.51 23.66 35.64
C GLY A 70 7.78 22.55 34.92
N THR A 71 6.49 22.43 35.22
CA THR A 71 5.58 21.49 34.57
C THR A 71 4.47 22.26 33.86
N ALA A 72 3.95 21.68 32.80
CA ALA A 72 2.84 22.20 32.02
C ALA A 72 1.95 21.04 31.55
N PHE A 73 0.83 21.39 30.93
CA PHE A 73 -0.01 20.46 30.21
C PHE A 73 -0.20 20.99 28.79
N LEU A 74 0.08 20.16 27.80
CA LEU A 74 -0.09 20.49 26.39
C LEU A 74 -1.31 19.75 25.85
N GLN A 75 -2.23 20.51 25.26
CA GLN A 75 -3.31 19.98 24.44
C GLN A 75 -3.15 20.54 23.04
N THR A 76 -3.11 19.66 22.04
CA THR A 76 -2.87 20.04 20.65
C THR A 76 -3.86 19.34 19.74
N LEU A 77 -4.20 20.03 18.66
CA LEU A 77 -4.91 19.45 17.54
C LEU A 77 -3.90 18.97 16.49
N PRO A 78 -4.26 17.96 15.69
CA PRO A 78 -3.40 17.51 14.62
C PRO A 78 -3.20 18.66 13.63
N THR A 79 -1.97 18.80 13.13
CA THR A 79 -1.66 19.81 12.10
C THR A 79 -2.31 19.47 10.76
N ASN A 80 -2.80 18.23 10.61
CA ASN A 80 -3.41 17.68 9.43
C ASN A 80 -4.84 17.20 9.68
N THR A 81 -5.68 17.21 8.64
CA THR A 81 -7.07 16.71 8.67
C THR A 81 -7.25 15.54 7.72
N ILE A 82 -8.30 14.73 7.91
CA ILE A 82 -8.71 13.69 6.97
C ILE A 82 -9.68 14.35 5.98
N GLY A 83 -9.16 14.77 4.82
CA GLY A 83 -9.98 15.32 3.73
C GLY A 83 -10.13 14.36 2.54
N ASP A 84 -9.14 13.50 2.34
CA ASP A 84 -9.06 12.52 1.26
C ASP A 84 -8.45 11.23 1.83
N ILE A 85 -9.08 10.08 1.55
CA ILE A 85 -8.66 8.79 2.10
C ILE A 85 -7.31 8.35 1.52
N GLU A 86 -7.04 8.67 0.26
CA GLU A 86 -5.76 8.32 -0.36
C GLU A 86 -4.63 9.11 0.31
N HIS A 87 -4.77 10.43 0.42
CA HIS A 87 -3.83 11.28 1.13
C HIS A 87 -3.65 10.88 2.60
N TYR A 88 -4.72 10.42 3.24
CA TYR A 88 -4.66 9.89 4.59
C TYR A 88 -3.79 8.63 4.65
N MET A 89 -4.05 7.63 3.81
CA MET A 89 -3.30 6.38 3.78
C MET A 89 -1.84 6.60 3.37
N ARG A 90 -1.53 7.54 2.47
CA ARG A 90 -0.13 7.88 2.11
C ARG A 90 0.73 8.22 3.31
N ARG A 91 0.14 8.65 4.42
CA ARG A 91 0.89 8.95 5.65
C ARG A 91 1.51 7.71 6.30
N THR A 92 1.08 6.49 5.95
CA THR A 92 1.78 5.27 6.38
C THR A 92 3.10 5.07 5.67
N HIS A 93 3.33 5.72 4.53
CA HIS A 93 4.63 5.68 3.87
C HIS A 93 5.74 6.22 4.77
N ASP A 94 5.53 7.36 5.42
CA ASP A 94 6.56 7.94 6.30
C ASP A 94 6.86 7.04 7.51
N ILE A 95 5.84 6.30 7.99
CA ILE A 95 6.01 5.29 9.04
C ILE A 95 6.83 4.11 8.51
N ALA A 96 6.43 3.54 7.37
CA ALA A 96 7.13 2.41 6.74
C ALA A 96 8.58 2.78 6.37
N GLY A 97 8.80 3.98 5.82
CA GLY A 97 10.12 4.50 5.47
C GLY A 97 11.00 4.70 6.71
N ALA A 98 10.46 5.26 7.79
CA ALA A 98 11.19 5.40 9.05
C ALA A 98 11.59 4.04 9.65
N GLU A 99 10.71 3.04 9.59
CA GLU A 99 11.03 1.69 10.09
C GLU A 99 12.01 0.95 9.16
N ALA A 100 11.90 1.14 7.84
CA ALA A 100 12.78 0.58 6.83
C ALA A 100 14.19 1.21 6.85
N ALA A 101 14.34 2.46 7.26
CA ALA A 101 15.63 3.15 7.37
C ALA A 101 16.63 2.45 8.31
N ALA A 102 16.13 1.65 9.26
CA ALA A 102 16.98 0.81 10.11
C ALA A 102 17.70 -0.32 9.36
N LEU A 103 17.21 -0.71 8.18
CA LEU A 103 17.83 -1.71 7.29
C LEU A 103 18.47 -1.03 6.07
N TYR A 104 17.80 -0.02 5.55
CA TYR A 104 18.15 0.69 4.33
C TYR A 104 18.57 2.12 4.68
N SER A 105 19.73 2.26 5.32
CA SER A 105 20.29 3.57 5.66
C SER A 105 20.83 4.26 4.39
N PRO A 106 20.62 5.57 4.19
CA PRO A 106 21.25 6.30 3.08
C PRO A 106 22.76 6.46 3.26
N ASP A 107 23.27 6.31 4.49
CA ASP A 107 24.70 6.38 4.79
C ASP A 107 25.36 5.01 4.56
N PRO A 108 26.27 4.87 3.58
CA PRO A 108 27.01 3.63 3.36
C PRO A 108 27.99 3.28 4.50
N ALA A 109 28.24 4.19 5.44
CA ALA A 109 29.04 3.94 6.64
C ALA A 109 28.23 3.39 7.83
N ASP A 110 26.91 3.25 7.69
CA ASP A 110 26.04 2.70 8.72
C ASP A 110 26.19 1.16 8.83
N ASP A 111 27.20 0.75 9.61
CA ASP A 111 27.53 -0.66 9.84
C ASP A 111 26.41 -1.43 10.54
N ALA A 112 25.56 -0.75 11.32
CA ALA A 112 24.43 -1.39 11.99
C ALA A 112 23.34 -1.76 10.99
N ALA A 113 22.97 -0.81 10.11
CA ALA A 113 21.97 -1.06 9.07
C ALA A 113 22.45 -2.12 8.07
N LEU A 114 23.71 -2.02 7.61
CA LEU A 114 24.29 -3.02 6.70
C LEU A 114 24.43 -4.40 7.38
N GLY A 115 24.77 -4.46 8.67
CA GLY A 115 24.80 -5.70 9.44
C GLY A 115 23.44 -6.38 9.49
N LEU A 116 22.38 -5.62 9.82
CA LEU A 116 21.00 -6.11 9.82
C LEU A 116 20.55 -6.57 8.44
N LEU A 117 20.84 -5.78 7.39
CA LEU A 117 20.45 -6.09 6.00
C LEU A 117 21.14 -7.36 5.48
N THR A 118 22.39 -7.61 5.90
CA THR A 118 23.16 -8.79 5.48
C THR A 118 23.02 -10.00 6.41
N GLY A 119 22.36 -9.83 7.57
CA GLY A 119 22.27 -10.87 8.60
C GLY A 119 23.63 -11.19 9.24
N THR A 120 24.61 -10.28 9.17
CA THR A 120 25.93 -10.46 9.77
C THR A 120 26.01 -9.74 11.11
N SER A 121 26.67 -10.35 12.10
CA SER A 121 26.85 -9.78 13.44
C SER A 121 27.91 -8.66 13.50
N GLY A 122 27.99 -7.85 12.43
CA GLY A 122 28.98 -6.81 12.20
C GLY A 122 29.83 -7.12 10.96
N LEU A 123 29.95 -6.16 10.05
CA LEU A 123 30.79 -6.26 8.84
C LEU A 123 32.28 -6.00 9.14
N THR A 124 32.79 -6.66 10.17
CA THR A 124 34.17 -6.49 10.64
C THR A 124 35.15 -6.90 9.54
N GLY A 125 36.02 -5.96 9.13
CA GLY A 125 37.05 -6.19 8.12
C GLY A 125 36.72 -5.67 6.71
N LEU A 126 35.53 -5.11 6.47
CA LEU A 126 35.29 -4.34 5.25
C LEU A 126 35.97 -2.97 5.34
N ASP A 127 36.73 -2.59 4.31
CA ASP A 127 37.16 -1.21 4.13
C ASP A 127 35.98 -0.32 3.68
N ALA A 128 36.18 1.00 3.70
CA ALA A 128 35.14 1.96 3.28
C ALA A 128 34.66 1.75 1.83
N GLY A 129 35.57 1.32 0.94
CA GLY A 129 35.23 1.04 -0.45
C GLY A 129 34.36 -0.21 -0.61
N ALA A 130 34.62 -1.25 0.17
CA ALA A 130 33.82 -2.47 0.18
C ALA A 130 32.42 -2.21 0.75
N ARG A 131 32.30 -1.40 1.81
CA ARG A 131 31.01 -0.94 2.33
C ARG A 131 30.20 -0.17 1.28
N ALA A 132 30.83 0.80 0.62
CA ALA A 132 30.18 1.58 -0.43
C ALA A 132 29.71 0.71 -1.61
N ARG A 133 30.52 -0.28 -2.03
CA ARG A 133 30.12 -1.24 -3.08
C ARG A 133 28.95 -2.11 -2.65
N LEU A 134 28.97 -2.63 -1.41
CA LEU A 134 27.89 -3.43 -0.87
C LEU A 134 26.59 -2.62 -0.78
N HIS A 135 26.65 -1.43 -0.18
CA HIS A 135 25.52 -0.51 -0.10
C HIS A 135 24.93 -0.21 -1.47
N ARG A 136 25.77 0.12 -2.47
CA ARG A 136 25.33 0.37 -3.84
C ARG A 136 24.67 -0.86 -4.49
N ALA A 137 25.08 -2.06 -4.12
CA ALA A 137 24.56 -3.30 -4.70
C ALA A 137 23.26 -3.78 -4.04
N VAL A 138 23.04 -3.52 -2.74
CA VAL A 138 21.90 -4.09 -2.00
C VAL A 138 20.98 -3.07 -1.33
N ALA A 139 21.49 -1.92 -0.89
CA ALA A 139 20.69 -0.92 -0.19
C ALA A 139 20.18 0.18 -1.13
N ALA A 140 21.07 0.77 -1.93
CA ALA A 140 20.73 1.83 -2.87
C ALA A 140 19.61 1.47 -3.87
N PRO A 141 19.50 0.23 -4.40
CA PRO A 141 18.43 -0.14 -5.32
C PRO A 141 17.03 -0.07 -4.69
N LEU A 142 16.85 -0.56 -3.46
CA LEU A 142 15.57 -0.45 -2.75
C LEU A 142 15.29 0.98 -2.27
N LEU A 143 16.33 1.70 -1.84
CA LEU A 143 16.22 3.12 -1.48
C LEU A 143 15.71 3.99 -2.64
N HIS A 144 16.08 3.66 -3.88
CA HIS A 144 15.60 4.36 -5.07
C HIS A 144 14.07 4.32 -5.18
N LEU A 145 13.44 3.19 -4.83
CA LEU A 145 11.98 3.06 -4.81
C LEU A 145 11.35 3.56 -3.52
N LEU A 146 11.98 3.34 -2.35
CA LEU A 146 11.49 3.86 -1.07
C LEU A 146 11.40 5.39 -1.09
N ASN A 147 12.37 6.08 -1.70
CA ASN A 147 12.37 7.54 -1.86
C ASN A 147 11.45 8.03 -2.99
N ASN A 148 10.68 7.12 -3.61
CA ASN A 148 9.66 7.43 -4.60
C ASN A 148 8.36 6.68 -4.27
N PRO A 149 7.66 7.06 -3.18
CA PRO A 149 6.45 6.38 -2.73
C PRO A 149 5.43 6.16 -3.83
N GLY A 150 4.66 5.09 -3.74
CA GLY A 150 3.41 4.92 -4.48
C GLY A 150 2.23 5.35 -3.62
N ARG A 151 1.02 4.90 -3.96
CA ARG A 151 -0.21 5.18 -3.19
C ARG A 151 -0.14 4.70 -1.73
N SER A 152 0.79 3.79 -1.41
CA SER A 152 1.17 3.40 -0.04
C SER A 152 0.01 2.96 0.87
N TRP A 153 -1.05 2.37 0.30
CA TRP A 153 -2.20 1.89 1.06
C TRP A 153 -1.97 0.51 1.68
N ARG A 154 -1.05 -0.32 1.15
CA ARG A 154 -0.78 -1.66 1.70
C ARG A 154 -0.23 -1.60 3.13
N PRO A 155 0.73 -0.72 3.48
CA PRO A 155 1.17 -0.56 4.87
C PRO A 155 0.05 -0.13 5.83
N TYR A 156 -0.99 0.53 5.34
CA TYR A 156 -2.15 0.91 6.16
C TYR A 156 -2.95 -0.30 6.64
N VAL A 157 -2.97 -1.41 5.89
CA VAL A 157 -3.67 -2.64 6.28
C VAL A 157 -3.21 -3.13 7.66
N ALA A 158 -1.90 -3.13 7.92
CA ALA A 158 -1.37 -3.62 9.19
C ALA A 158 -1.88 -2.80 10.39
N ALA A 159 -1.78 -1.47 10.29
CA ALA A 159 -2.27 -0.56 11.32
C ALA A 159 -3.80 -0.63 11.49
N ALA A 160 -4.52 -0.71 10.37
CA ALA A 160 -5.98 -0.74 10.34
C ALA A 160 -6.52 -2.00 11.04
N VAL A 161 -5.94 -3.18 10.78
CA VAL A 161 -6.35 -4.44 11.40
C VAL A 161 -6.09 -4.45 12.91
N LEU A 162 -4.92 -3.99 13.35
CA LEU A 162 -4.63 -3.89 14.79
C LEU A 162 -5.63 -2.99 15.49
N CYS A 163 -5.93 -1.82 14.92
CA CYS A 163 -6.92 -0.90 15.48
C CYS A 163 -8.36 -1.46 15.42
N LEU A 164 -8.68 -2.28 14.42
CA LEU A 164 -9.98 -2.94 14.27
C LEU A 164 -10.26 -3.90 15.45
N LEU A 165 -9.20 -4.48 16.00
CA LEU A 165 -9.17 -5.40 17.13
C LEU A 165 -8.91 -4.70 18.48
N ASP A 166 -8.92 -3.36 18.50
CA ASP A 166 -8.61 -2.54 19.68
C ASP A 166 -7.19 -2.74 20.25
N ALA A 167 -6.26 -3.24 19.43
CA ALA A 167 -4.85 -3.32 19.76
C ALA A 167 -4.13 -1.99 19.47
N ASP A 168 -3.16 -1.62 20.30
CA ASP A 168 -2.28 -0.47 20.03
C ASP A 168 -1.34 -0.81 18.87
N PRO A 169 -1.41 -0.10 17.72
CA PRO A 169 -0.52 -0.38 16.60
C PRO A 169 0.89 0.21 16.75
N GLU A 170 1.15 1.06 17.75
CA GLU A 170 2.44 1.76 17.89
C GLU A 170 3.64 0.81 18.07
N PRO A 171 3.56 -0.27 18.88
CA PRO A 171 4.65 -1.24 18.99
C PRO A 171 4.85 -2.08 17.73
N TYR A 172 3.86 -2.12 16.83
CA TYR A 172 3.84 -2.95 15.62
C TYR A 172 4.17 -2.16 14.34
N ARG A 173 4.69 -0.93 14.46
CA ARG A 173 5.14 -0.13 13.31
C ARG A 173 6.03 -0.90 12.32
N PRO A 174 6.96 -1.78 12.73
CA PRO A 174 7.77 -2.55 11.79
C PRO A 174 6.95 -3.36 10.77
N LEU A 175 5.70 -3.75 11.07
CA LEU A 175 4.82 -4.42 10.11
C LEU A 175 4.52 -3.55 8.88
N THR A 176 4.47 -2.23 9.05
CA THR A 176 4.26 -1.31 7.91
C THR A 176 5.43 -1.36 6.93
N ALA A 177 6.66 -1.46 7.43
CA ALA A 177 7.85 -1.66 6.60
C ALA A 177 7.91 -3.04 5.97
N VAL A 178 7.50 -4.10 6.69
CA VAL A 178 7.42 -5.46 6.14
C VAL A 178 6.57 -5.45 4.87
N THR A 179 5.36 -4.90 4.95
CA THR A 179 4.44 -4.88 3.82
C THR A 179 4.95 -4.01 2.68
N GLU A 180 5.51 -2.82 2.97
CA GLU A 180 6.05 -1.94 1.93
C GLU A 180 7.25 -2.57 1.23
N LEU A 181 8.23 -3.08 1.98
CA LEU A 181 9.43 -3.69 1.42
C LEU A 181 9.11 -4.95 0.61
N LEU A 182 8.16 -5.77 1.06
CA LEU A 182 7.70 -6.93 0.30
C LEU A 182 7.11 -6.51 -1.06
N HIS A 183 6.30 -5.45 -1.09
CA HIS A 183 5.75 -4.91 -2.32
C HIS A 183 6.84 -4.30 -3.22
N LEU A 184 7.75 -3.49 -2.68
CA LEU A 184 8.83 -2.87 -3.45
C LEU A 184 9.79 -3.92 -4.01
N SER A 185 10.12 -4.95 -3.24
CA SER A 185 10.91 -6.11 -3.72
C SER A 185 10.26 -6.80 -4.91
N ALA A 186 8.95 -7.02 -4.85
CA ALA A 186 8.21 -7.58 -5.97
C ALA A 186 8.30 -6.68 -7.21
N LEU A 187 8.09 -5.36 -7.05
CA LEU A 187 8.19 -4.40 -8.15
C LEU A 187 9.56 -4.38 -8.82
N VAL A 188 10.66 -4.49 -8.05
CA VAL A 188 12.02 -4.54 -8.63
C VAL A 188 12.18 -5.73 -9.57
N ILE A 189 11.61 -6.89 -9.20
CA ILE A 189 11.72 -8.12 -10.00
C ILE A 189 10.73 -8.09 -11.17
N ASP A 190 9.51 -7.63 -10.93
CA ASP A 190 8.45 -7.42 -11.94
C ASP A 190 8.92 -6.48 -13.06
N ASP A 191 9.51 -5.33 -12.71
CA ASP A 191 10.09 -4.40 -13.69
C ASP A 191 11.08 -5.08 -14.65
N ILE A 192 11.86 -6.05 -14.17
CA ILE A 192 12.84 -6.80 -14.99
C ILE A 192 12.14 -7.81 -15.89
N GLN A 193 11.10 -8.48 -15.36
CA GLN A 193 10.34 -9.50 -16.10
C GLN A 193 9.57 -8.85 -17.26
N ASP A 194 9.10 -7.63 -17.05
CA ASP A 194 8.27 -6.88 -18.00
C ASP A 194 9.09 -5.92 -18.89
N ASP A 195 10.43 -5.88 -18.74
CA ASP A 195 11.33 -4.95 -19.45
C ASP A 195 10.91 -3.47 -19.30
N SER A 196 10.43 -3.11 -18.11
CA SER A 196 9.85 -1.81 -17.82
C SER A 196 10.93 -0.73 -17.61
N PRO A 197 11.04 0.29 -18.50
CA PRO A 197 12.12 1.28 -18.40
C PRO A 197 11.91 2.29 -17.26
N THR A 198 10.65 2.45 -16.80
CA THR A 198 10.30 3.44 -15.77
C THR A 198 9.33 2.89 -14.76
N ARG A 199 9.45 3.35 -13.51
CA ARG A 199 8.51 3.07 -12.42
C ARG A 199 8.25 4.37 -11.65
N ARG A 200 6.97 4.72 -11.50
CA ARG A 200 6.54 5.95 -10.80
C ARG A 200 7.28 7.20 -11.32
N GLY A 201 7.38 7.33 -12.64
CA GLY A 201 7.96 8.50 -13.31
C GLY A 201 9.48 8.61 -13.22
N ARG A 202 10.18 7.61 -12.66
CA ARG A 202 11.63 7.53 -12.60
C ARG A 202 12.14 6.30 -13.35
N PRO A 203 13.39 6.28 -13.81
CA PRO A 203 13.98 5.06 -14.36
C PRO A 203 13.84 3.90 -13.38
N SER A 204 13.50 2.71 -13.89
CA SER A 204 13.37 1.51 -13.07
C SER A 204 14.71 1.12 -12.43
N VAL A 205 14.66 0.23 -11.44
CA VAL A 205 15.88 -0.11 -10.67
C VAL A 205 16.94 -0.79 -11.56
N HIS A 206 16.53 -1.65 -12.49
CA HIS A 206 17.47 -2.33 -13.37
C HIS A 206 18.08 -1.38 -14.41
N GLU A 207 17.38 -0.34 -14.83
CA GLU A 207 17.92 0.71 -15.71
C GLU A 207 19.00 1.54 -15.00
N VAL A 208 18.84 1.82 -13.70
CA VAL A 208 19.80 2.64 -12.94
C VAL A 208 21.00 1.83 -12.45
N PHE A 209 20.76 0.63 -11.92
CA PHE A 209 21.77 -0.16 -11.20
C PHE A 209 22.24 -1.40 -11.98
N GLY A 210 21.58 -1.74 -13.09
CA GLY A 210 21.77 -2.97 -13.83
C GLY A 210 20.91 -4.12 -13.31
N THR A 211 20.64 -5.10 -14.17
CA THR A 211 19.77 -6.25 -13.88
C THR A 211 20.27 -7.10 -12.70
N ALA A 212 21.57 -7.41 -12.64
CA ALA A 212 22.10 -8.29 -11.59
C ALA A 212 22.01 -7.69 -10.18
N PRO A 213 22.39 -6.40 -9.95
CA PRO A 213 22.13 -5.73 -8.68
C PRO A 213 20.65 -5.62 -8.35
N ALA A 214 19.79 -5.34 -9.34
CA ALA A 214 18.35 -5.26 -9.13
C ALA A 214 17.75 -6.60 -8.65
N ILE A 215 18.10 -7.73 -9.30
CA ILE A 215 17.69 -9.07 -8.85
C ILE A 215 18.17 -9.33 -7.41
N THR A 216 19.43 -9.03 -7.13
CA THR A 216 20.03 -9.26 -5.80
C THR A 216 19.32 -8.46 -4.72
N ALA A 217 19.08 -7.17 -4.96
CA ALA A 217 18.43 -6.29 -4.00
C ALA A 217 16.95 -6.63 -3.81
N GLY A 218 16.22 -6.89 -4.90
CA GLY A 218 14.82 -7.29 -4.87
C GLY A 218 14.61 -8.57 -4.06
N THR A 219 15.41 -9.61 -4.34
CA THR A 219 15.36 -10.88 -3.60
C THR A 219 15.78 -10.76 -2.14
N LEU A 220 16.81 -9.95 -1.84
CA LEU A 220 17.23 -9.70 -0.47
C LEU A 220 16.12 -9.04 0.37
N GLY A 221 15.33 -8.14 -0.22
CA GLY A 221 14.24 -7.51 0.50
C GLY A 221 13.18 -8.49 1.01
N TYR A 222 12.97 -9.65 0.37
CA TYR A 222 12.15 -10.74 0.91
C TYR A 222 12.72 -11.37 2.19
N TYR A 223 14.03 -11.29 2.42
CA TYR A 223 14.65 -11.85 3.62
C TYR A 223 14.66 -10.87 4.80
N THR A 224 14.38 -9.59 4.55
CA THR A 224 14.33 -8.56 5.61
C THR A 224 13.16 -8.69 6.57
N PHE A 225 12.20 -9.57 6.26
CA PHE A 225 11.09 -9.89 7.15
C PHE A 225 11.54 -10.30 8.54
N ASP A 226 12.57 -11.15 8.64
CA ASP A 226 13.09 -11.61 9.94
C ASP A 226 13.58 -10.45 10.79
N ALA A 227 14.43 -9.57 10.24
CA ALA A 227 14.96 -8.43 10.97
C ALA A 227 13.87 -7.46 11.46
N LEU A 228 12.75 -7.34 10.74
CA LEU A 228 11.64 -6.46 11.12
C LEU A 228 10.67 -7.12 12.10
N ILE A 229 10.32 -8.39 11.90
CA ILE A 229 9.35 -9.06 12.77
C ILE A 229 9.90 -9.27 14.19
N GLN A 230 11.23 -9.34 14.35
CA GLN A 230 11.88 -9.41 15.66
C GLN A 230 11.76 -8.10 16.47
N ARG A 231 11.39 -6.99 15.82
CA ARG A 231 11.23 -5.67 16.46
C ARG A 231 9.80 -5.40 16.93
N VAL A 232 8.85 -6.30 16.67
CA VAL A 232 7.50 -6.20 17.21
C VAL A 232 7.39 -6.91 18.57
N PRO A 233 6.38 -6.62 19.40
CA PRO A 233 6.08 -7.43 20.57
C PRO A 233 5.93 -8.90 20.20
N GLN A 234 6.69 -9.76 20.87
CA GLN A 234 6.71 -11.19 20.59
C GLN A 234 5.47 -11.87 21.17
N ALA A 235 4.76 -12.62 20.32
CA ALA A 235 3.66 -13.48 20.73
C ALA A 235 4.17 -14.85 21.24
N ALA A 236 3.26 -15.74 21.62
CA ALA A 236 3.62 -17.12 21.95
C ALA A 236 4.41 -17.78 20.79
N PRO A 237 5.39 -18.66 21.08
CA PRO A 237 6.23 -19.29 20.06
C PRO A 237 5.45 -19.94 18.91
N GLU A 238 4.30 -20.54 19.21
CA GLU A 238 3.42 -21.17 18.23
C GLU A 238 2.80 -20.15 17.27
N THR A 239 2.41 -18.98 17.78
CA THR A 239 1.90 -17.86 16.98
C THR A 239 3.01 -17.28 16.10
N MET A 240 4.21 -17.09 16.65
CA MET A 240 5.36 -16.62 15.86
C MET A 240 5.72 -17.61 14.75
N LEU A 241 5.75 -18.91 15.04
CA LEU A 241 5.97 -19.96 14.04
C LEU A 241 4.88 -19.94 12.94
N ARG A 242 3.62 -19.72 13.33
CA ARG A 242 2.52 -19.53 12.37
C ARG A 242 2.80 -18.33 11.47
N ILE A 243 3.20 -17.18 12.03
CA ILE A 243 3.52 -15.96 11.28
C ILE A 243 4.64 -16.20 10.24
N TYR A 244 5.76 -16.86 10.61
CA TYR A 244 6.81 -17.19 9.64
C TYR A 244 6.31 -18.13 8.53
N ARG A 245 5.49 -19.13 8.87
CA ARG A 245 4.89 -20.03 7.86
C ARG A 245 3.95 -19.28 6.92
N LEU A 246 3.19 -18.33 7.43
CA LEU A 246 2.31 -17.47 6.65
C LEU A 246 3.11 -16.61 5.69
N TYR A 247 4.18 -15.97 6.15
CA TYR A 247 5.08 -15.19 5.31
C TYR A 247 5.64 -16.02 4.13
N LEU A 248 6.16 -17.22 4.41
CA LEU A 248 6.68 -18.10 3.36
C LEU A 248 5.59 -18.62 2.42
N ARG A 249 4.37 -18.86 2.92
CA ARG A 249 3.21 -19.22 2.09
C ARG A 249 2.84 -18.07 1.16
N ASP A 250 2.86 -16.85 1.67
CA ASP A 250 2.54 -15.65 0.91
C ASP A 250 3.51 -15.42 -0.25
N LEU A 251 4.82 -15.51 0.03
CA LEU A 251 5.85 -15.43 -1.02
C LEU A 251 5.59 -16.45 -2.13
N ARG A 252 5.26 -17.71 -1.79
CA ARG A 252 4.95 -18.73 -2.80
C ARG A 252 3.68 -18.40 -3.59
N ALA A 253 2.63 -17.91 -2.92
CA ALA A 253 1.38 -17.55 -3.57
C ALA A 253 1.58 -16.38 -4.55
N ALA A 254 2.25 -15.31 -4.11
CA ALA A 254 2.54 -14.14 -4.94
C ALA A 254 3.37 -14.51 -6.18
N HIS A 255 4.42 -15.32 -6.02
CA HIS A 255 5.23 -15.78 -7.16
C HIS A 255 4.48 -16.76 -8.07
N ALA A 256 3.55 -17.57 -7.53
CA ALA A 256 2.68 -18.39 -8.36
C ALA A 256 1.71 -17.53 -9.18
N GLY A 257 1.16 -16.46 -8.59
CA GLY A 257 0.38 -15.46 -9.31
C GLY A 257 1.17 -14.79 -10.43
N GLN A 258 2.40 -14.34 -10.15
CA GLN A 258 3.30 -13.78 -11.16
C GLN A 258 3.62 -14.79 -12.27
N ALA A 259 3.83 -16.07 -11.93
CA ALA A 259 4.10 -17.10 -12.91
C ALA A 259 2.91 -17.34 -13.86
N LEU A 260 1.67 -17.25 -13.35
CA LEU A 260 0.46 -17.33 -14.18
C LEU A 260 0.34 -16.13 -15.11
N ASP A 261 0.65 -14.93 -14.59
CA ASP A 261 0.64 -13.68 -15.36
C ASP A 261 1.62 -13.74 -16.54
N ILE A 262 2.87 -14.16 -16.27
CA ILE A 262 3.90 -14.38 -17.29
C ILE A 262 3.52 -15.48 -18.29
N ALA A 263 2.89 -16.56 -17.83
CA ALA A 263 2.40 -17.61 -18.72
C ALA A 263 1.29 -17.10 -19.65
N GLY A 264 0.57 -16.07 -19.21
CA GLY A 264 -0.48 -15.38 -19.96
C GLY A 264 -1.76 -16.20 -20.10
N HIS A 265 -2.82 -15.52 -20.55
CA HIS A 265 -4.16 -16.12 -20.69
C HIS A 265 -4.59 -16.30 -22.16
N HIS A 266 -3.63 -16.24 -23.11
CA HIS A 266 -3.94 -16.24 -24.53
C HIS A 266 -4.64 -17.51 -25.03
N ALA A 267 -4.30 -18.68 -24.49
CA ALA A 267 -4.95 -19.93 -24.89
C ALA A 267 -6.42 -19.97 -24.48
N ALA A 268 -6.71 -19.66 -23.21
CA ALA A 268 -8.07 -19.54 -22.70
C ALA A 268 -8.84 -18.41 -23.40
N PHE A 269 -8.16 -17.31 -23.74
CA PHE A 269 -8.74 -16.20 -24.50
C PHE A 269 -9.16 -16.60 -25.91
N ASP A 270 -8.31 -17.31 -26.65
CA ASP A 270 -8.62 -17.79 -27.99
C ASP A 270 -9.80 -18.79 -27.99
N GLU A 271 -9.86 -19.66 -26.98
CA GLU A 271 -10.98 -20.58 -26.78
C GLU A 271 -12.27 -19.81 -26.46
N ALA A 272 -12.22 -18.85 -25.52
CA ALA A 272 -13.37 -18.05 -25.12
C ALA A 272 -13.91 -17.17 -26.26
N VAL A 273 -13.03 -16.61 -27.10
CA VAL A 273 -13.43 -15.86 -28.32
C VAL A 273 -14.21 -16.76 -29.27
N THR A 274 -13.76 -18.00 -29.46
CA THR A 274 -14.35 -18.98 -30.38
C THR A 274 -15.67 -19.55 -29.86
N SER A 275 -15.70 -19.94 -28.59
CA SER A 275 -16.87 -20.56 -27.95
C SER A 275 -17.94 -19.55 -27.54
N GLY A 276 -17.54 -18.30 -27.26
CA GLY A 276 -18.38 -17.29 -26.61
C GLY A 276 -18.54 -17.50 -25.11
N ASP A 277 -17.88 -18.50 -24.51
CA ASP A 277 -17.91 -18.76 -23.06
C ASP A 277 -16.69 -18.13 -22.38
N ALA A 278 -16.90 -17.00 -21.70
CA ALA A 278 -15.84 -16.28 -21.00
C ALA A 278 -15.50 -16.86 -19.62
N ARG A 279 -16.27 -17.83 -19.08
CA ARG A 279 -16.09 -18.30 -17.69
C ARG A 279 -14.71 -18.89 -17.41
N PRO A 280 -14.15 -19.79 -18.24
CA PRO A 280 -12.82 -20.35 -17.98
C PRO A 280 -11.73 -19.26 -17.97
N LEU A 281 -11.81 -18.32 -18.91
CA LEU A 281 -10.89 -17.19 -18.99
C LEU A 281 -10.99 -16.29 -17.74
N LEU A 282 -12.21 -15.94 -17.32
CA LEU A 282 -12.43 -15.13 -16.11
C LEU A 282 -11.86 -15.84 -14.86
N ASP A 283 -12.03 -17.15 -14.74
CA ASP A 283 -11.50 -17.91 -13.60
C ASP A 283 -9.97 -17.94 -13.57
N GLU A 284 -9.31 -18.01 -14.74
CA GLU A 284 -7.85 -17.89 -14.84
C GLU A 284 -7.35 -16.51 -14.42
N VAL A 285 -7.93 -15.42 -14.97
CA VAL A 285 -7.53 -14.04 -14.63
C VAL A 285 -7.80 -13.77 -13.14
N ARG A 286 -8.96 -14.17 -12.61
CA ARG A 286 -9.27 -14.05 -11.17
C ARG A 286 -8.23 -14.77 -10.31
N THR A 287 -7.79 -15.95 -10.73
CA THR A 287 -6.79 -16.73 -9.98
C THR A 287 -5.44 -16.03 -9.95
N ALA A 288 -4.99 -15.48 -11.08
CA ALA A 288 -3.76 -14.69 -11.14
C ALA A 288 -3.82 -13.48 -10.19
N HIS A 289 -4.88 -12.65 -10.28
CA HIS A 289 -5.06 -11.45 -9.45
C HIS A 289 -5.16 -11.77 -7.96
N ARG A 290 -5.90 -12.83 -7.61
CA ARG A 290 -6.04 -13.30 -6.23
C ARG A 290 -4.71 -13.75 -5.65
N LEU A 291 -3.90 -14.48 -6.41
CA LEU A 291 -2.59 -14.97 -5.96
C LEU A 291 -1.52 -13.86 -5.92
N LYS A 292 -1.40 -13.05 -6.97
CA LYS A 292 -0.39 -11.97 -7.12
C LYS A 292 -0.63 -10.84 -6.12
N THR A 293 -1.89 -10.43 -5.94
CA THR A 293 -2.23 -9.23 -5.15
C THR A 293 -3.11 -9.52 -3.94
N GLY A 294 -4.19 -10.30 -4.10
CA GLY A 294 -5.14 -10.58 -3.02
C GLY A 294 -4.52 -11.27 -1.80
N MET A 295 -3.71 -12.31 -2.04
CA MET A 295 -3.04 -13.08 -0.99
C MET A 295 -2.06 -12.26 -0.16
N LEU A 296 -1.32 -11.33 -0.79
CA LEU A 296 -0.38 -10.44 -0.11
C LEU A 296 -1.09 -9.55 0.93
N VAL A 297 -2.22 -8.99 0.52
CA VAL A 297 -3.05 -8.11 1.36
C VAL A 297 -3.71 -8.92 2.48
N ARG A 298 -4.21 -10.11 2.15
CA ARG A 298 -4.70 -11.09 3.13
C ARG A 298 -3.63 -11.45 4.16
N SER A 299 -2.42 -11.79 3.75
CA SER A 299 -1.35 -12.24 4.64
C SER A 299 -0.89 -11.13 5.56
N THR A 300 -0.82 -9.88 5.07
CA THR A 300 -0.58 -8.70 5.93
C THR A 300 -1.67 -8.60 7.00
N ALA A 301 -2.94 -8.73 6.62
CA ALA A 301 -4.05 -8.69 7.56
C ALA A 301 -4.05 -9.88 8.54
N GLU A 302 -3.69 -11.09 8.08
CA GLU A 302 -3.62 -12.30 8.90
C GLU A 302 -2.54 -12.16 9.99
N VAL A 303 -1.35 -11.69 9.64
CA VAL A 303 -0.26 -11.43 10.60
C VAL A 303 -0.68 -10.39 11.63
N SER A 304 -1.27 -9.27 11.19
CA SER A 304 -1.75 -8.22 12.09
C SER A 304 -2.90 -8.70 12.98
N ALA A 305 -3.80 -9.55 12.48
CA ALA A 305 -4.91 -10.08 13.26
C ALA A 305 -4.43 -11.07 14.34
N LEU A 306 -3.46 -11.93 14.02
CA LEU A 306 -2.83 -12.82 14.99
C LEU A 306 -2.13 -12.05 16.11
N LEU A 307 -1.37 -11.00 15.75
CA LEU A 307 -0.69 -10.16 16.74
C LEU A 307 -1.66 -9.28 17.54
N GLY A 308 -2.78 -8.88 16.93
CA GLY A 308 -3.87 -8.15 17.57
C GLY A 308 -4.80 -9.00 18.42
N GLY A 309 -4.59 -10.32 18.50
CA GLY A 309 -5.37 -11.21 19.35
C GLY A 309 -6.76 -11.57 18.82
N ALA A 310 -6.97 -11.55 17.50
CA ALA A 310 -8.22 -11.99 16.89
C ALA A 310 -8.57 -13.44 17.27
N ASP A 311 -9.85 -13.71 17.53
CA ASP A 311 -10.34 -15.09 17.59
C ASP A 311 -10.42 -15.72 16.19
N GLU A 312 -10.63 -17.04 16.10
CA GLU A 312 -10.63 -17.75 14.82
C GLU A 312 -11.75 -17.29 13.86
N ARG A 313 -12.89 -16.80 14.38
CA ARG A 313 -13.99 -16.29 13.52
C ARG A 313 -13.62 -14.92 12.96
N GLN A 314 -13.10 -14.04 13.80
CA GLN A 314 -12.60 -12.73 13.39
C GLN A 314 -11.45 -12.90 12.39
N LEU A 315 -10.52 -13.81 12.67
CA LEU A 315 -9.36 -14.08 11.82
C LEU A 315 -9.78 -14.52 10.41
N ASP A 316 -10.68 -15.50 10.27
CA ASP A 316 -11.17 -15.94 8.96
C ASP A 316 -11.89 -14.80 8.20
N ALA A 317 -12.77 -14.07 8.89
CA ALA A 317 -13.52 -12.98 8.28
C ALA A 317 -12.61 -11.80 7.84
N ILE A 318 -11.63 -11.43 8.67
CA ILE A 318 -10.62 -10.41 8.35
C ILE A 318 -9.82 -10.86 7.12
N CYS A 319 -9.35 -12.11 7.10
CA CYS A 319 -8.59 -12.66 5.97
C CYS A 319 -9.39 -12.59 4.66
N ARG A 320 -10.64 -13.03 4.67
CA ARG A 320 -11.52 -12.99 3.47
C ARG A 320 -11.77 -11.57 3.00
N TYR A 321 -12.01 -10.65 3.93
CA TYR A 321 -12.23 -9.25 3.59
C TYR A 321 -11.01 -8.62 2.93
N PHE A 322 -9.82 -8.79 3.52
CA PHE A 322 -8.61 -8.18 2.97
C PHE A 322 -8.11 -8.86 1.69
N GLU A 323 -8.40 -10.15 1.48
CA GLU A 323 -8.23 -10.80 0.17
C GLU A 323 -9.11 -10.13 -0.88
N ALA A 324 -10.40 -9.94 -0.58
CA ALA A 324 -11.35 -9.29 -1.49
C ALA A 324 -10.95 -7.82 -1.79
N VAL A 325 -10.50 -7.07 -0.78
CA VAL A 325 -9.97 -5.71 -0.96
C VAL A 325 -8.77 -5.71 -1.92
N GLY A 326 -7.83 -6.63 -1.73
CA GLY A 326 -6.65 -6.74 -2.60
C GLY A 326 -7.02 -7.11 -4.04
N THR A 327 -7.93 -8.07 -4.24
CA THR A 327 -8.41 -8.47 -5.56
C THR A 327 -9.19 -7.34 -6.24
N ALA A 328 -10.11 -6.68 -5.53
CA ALA A 328 -10.86 -5.54 -6.04
C ALA A 328 -9.93 -4.39 -6.45
N TYR A 329 -8.87 -4.14 -5.68
CA TYR A 329 -7.88 -3.13 -6.00
C TYR A 329 -7.19 -3.40 -7.35
N GLN A 330 -6.88 -4.67 -7.66
CA GLN A 330 -6.29 -5.05 -8.94
C GLN A 330 -7.29 -4.89 -10.08
N ILE A 331 -8.54 -5.32 -9.91
CA ILE A 331 -9.60 -5.14 -10.92
C ILE A 331 -9.76 -3.66 -11.27
N THR A 332 -9.75 -2.77 -10.27
CA THR A 332 -9.84 -1.33 -10.53
C THR A 332 -8.57 -0.74 -11.13
N ASP A 333 -7.40 -1.39 -10.97
CA ASP A 333 -6.15 -0.96 -11.60
C ASP A 333 -6.15 -1.25 -13.10
N ASP A 334 -6.56 -2.46 -13.49
CA ASP A 334 -6.72 -2.84 -14.90
C ASP A 334 -7.71 -1.92 -15.62
N VAL A 335 -8.77 -1.46 -14.94
CA VAL A 335 -9.71 -0.46 -15.49
C VAL A 335 -9.06 0.93 -15.59
N ALA A 336 -8.24 1.32 -14.61
CA ALA A 336 -7.55 2.61 -14.60
C ALA A 336 -6.53 2.72 -15.74
N ASP A 337 -5.83 1.61 -16.05
CA ASP A 337 -4.82 1.55 -17.11
C ASP A 337 -5.38 1.98 -18.46
N LEU A 338 -6.59 1.55 -18.80
CA LEU A 338 -7.27 1.86 -20.07
C LEU A 338 -7.38 3.35 -20.37
N TYR A 339 -7.53 4.16 -19.33
CA TYR A 339 -7.72 5.60 -19.43
C TYR A 339 -6.42 6.39 -19.27
N GLY A 340 -5.30 5.72 -18.95
CA GLY A 340 -4.03 6.38 -18.64
C GLY A 340 -4.19 7.39 -17.50
N LEU A 341 -5.06 7.08 -16.53
CA LEU A 341 -5.37 7.98 -15.44
C LEU A 341 -4.12 8.17 -14.58
N VAL A 342 -3.70 9.43 -14.49
CA VAL A 342 -2.61 9.86 -13.65
C VAL A 342 -3.20 10.28 -12.31
N THR A 343 -2.75 9.62 -11.25
CA THR A 343 -3.18 9.98 -9.90
C THR A 343 -2.72 11.37 -9.51
N ALA A 344 -3.39 11.97 -8.52
CA ALA A 344 -2.93 13.21 -7.90
C ALA A 344 -1.48 13.10 -7.39
N GLN A 345 -1.06 11.91 -6.95
CA GLN A 345 0.31 11.63 -6.53
C GLN A 345 1.30 11.61 -7.69
N GLU A 346 0.96 10.94 -8.78
CA GLU A 346 1.82 10.87 -9.94
C GLU A 346 2.01 12.25 -10.56
N HIS A 347 0.96 13.08 -10.58
CA HIS A 347 1.07 14.50 -10.89
C HIS A 347 2.07 15.24 -9.99
N GLN A 348 2.05 14.99 -8.67
CA GLN A 348 3.01 15.57 -7.73
C GLN A 348 4.45 15.05 -7.96
N GLN A 349 4.61 13.86 -8.53
CA GLN A 349 5.89 13.26 -8.92
C GLN A 349 6.39 13.74 -10.29
N GLY A 350 5.67 14.66 -10.94
CA GLY A 350 6.00 15.20 -12.26
C GLY A 350 5.54 14.32 -13.42
N ILE A 351 4.80 13.24 -13.15
CA ILE A 351 4.13 12.44 -14.17
C ILE A 351 2.88 13.21 -14.57
N THR A 352 2.88 13.75 -15.78
CA THR A 352 1.76 14.55 -16.30
C THR A 352 0.87 13.75 -17.25
N THR A 353 1.34 12.58 -17.68
CA THR A 353 0.64 11.64 -18.54
C THR A 353 1.11 10.21 -18.21
N ARG A 354 0.19 9.25 -18.13
CA ARG A 354 0.48 7.83 -18.34
C ARG A 354 0.04 7.50 -19.76
N SER A 355 0.76 6.62 -20.44
CA SER A 355 0.29 6.09 -21.72
C SER A 355 -0.97 5.27 -21.44
N PRO A 356 -2.15 5.67 -21.93
CA PRO A 356 -3.35 4.88 -21.74
C PRO A 356 -3.20 3.51 -22.40
N ALA A 357 -3.83 2.51 -21.81
CA ALA A 357 -3.92 1.15 -22.33
C ALA A 357 -2.53 0.53 -22.59
N GLU A 358 -1.66 0.58 -21.58
CA GLU A 358 -0.34 -0.05 -21.63
C GLU A 358 -0.46 -1.57 -21.74
N ASP A 359 -1.31 -2.17 -20.93
CA ASP A 359 -1.55 -3.61 -20.93
C ASP A 359 -2.06 -4.06 -22.31
N LEU A 360 -3.01 -3.32 -22.91
CA LEU A 360 -3.53 -3.63 -24.23
C LEU A 360 -2.48 -3.44 -25.34
N ARG A 361 -1.57 -2.47 -25.20
CA ARG A 361 -0.46 -2.25 -26.13
C ARG A 361 0.54 -3.39 -26.07
N ASN A 362 0.75 -3.98 -24.91
CA ASN A 362 1.56 -5.19 -24.73
C ASN A 362 0.81 -6.47 -25.16
N GLY A 363 -0.49 -6.36 -25.40
CA GLY A 363 -1.37 -7.44 -25.83
C GLY A 363 -1.81 -8.32 -24.67
N GLU A 364 -1.76 -7.82 -23.45
CA GLU A 364 -2.14 -8.56 -22.25
C GLU A 364 -3.66 -8.79 -22.20
N VAL A 365 -4.05 -9.93 -21.62
CA VAL A 365 -5.44 -10.32 -21.47
C VAL A 365 -5.85 -10.04 -20.02
N THR A 366 -6.23 -8.80 -19.77
CA THR A 366 -6.59 -8.29 -18.44
C THR A 366 -8.07 -8.49 -18.11
N TYR A 367 -8.47 -8.10 -16.90
CA TYR A 367 -9.84 -8.30 -16.40
C TYR A 367 -10.94 -7.72 -17.32
N PRO A 368 -10.81 -6.48 -17.85
CA PRO A 368 -11.76 -5.94 -18.82
C PRO A 368 -11.89 -6.75 -20.10
N VAL A 369 -10.78 -7.29 -20.62
CA VAL A 369 -10.77 -8.13 -21.83
C VAL A 369 -11.57 -9.40 -21.58
N ALA A 370 -11.36 -10.06 -20.44
CA ALA A 370 -12.08 -11.27 -20.08
C ALA A 370 -13.59 -11.05 -19.97
N HIS A 371 -14.03 -9.95 -19.35
CA HIS A 371 -15.46 -9.60 -19.31
C HIS A 371 -16.03 -9.28 -20.71
N ALA A 372 -15.30 -8.54 -21.53
CA ALA A 372 -15.77 -8.14 -22.86
C ALA A 372 -16.08 -9.35 -23.75
N VAL A 373 -15.30 -10.43 -23.64
CA VAL A 373 -15.57 -11.68 -24.36
C VAL A 373 -16.97 -12.21 -24.07
N GLY A 374 -17.47 -12.11 -22.84
CA GLY A 374 -18.82 -12.57 -22.49
C GLY A 374 -19.95 -11.65 -22.93
N LEU A 375 -19.63 -10.41 -23.31
CA LEU A 375 -20.59 -9.34 -23.60
C LEU A 375 -20.67 -8.98 -25.09
N LEU A 376 -19.59 -9.21 -25.84
CA LEU A 376 -19.49 -8.92 -27.26
C LEU A 376 -20.09 -10.03 -28.14
N ASP A 377 -20.60 -9.65 -29.30
CA ASP A 377 -20.98 -10.60 -30.34
C ASP A 377 -19.76 -11.29 -30.97
N THR A 378 -20.00 -12.34 -31.77
CA THR A 378 -18.91 -13.14 -32.36
C THR A 378 -17.96 -12.31 -33.22
N THR A 379 -18.47 -11.34 -33.98
CA THR A 379 -17.65 -10.49 -34.86
C THR A 379 -16.74 -9.60 -34.04
N ASP A 380 -17.29 -8.94 -33.03
CA ASP A 380 -16.52 -8.04 -32.16
C ASP A 380 -15.55 -8.78 -31.24
N ARG A 381 -15.85 -10.01 -30.81
CA ARG A 381 -14.86 -10.86 -30.10
C ARG A 381 -13.64 -11.15 -30.97
N HIS A 382 -13.83 -11.46 -32.25
CA HIS A 382 -12.73 -11.67 -33.18
C HIS A 382 -11.95 -10.37 -33.41
N HIS A 383 -12.62 -9.23 -33.57
CA HIS A 383 -11.96 -7.93 -33.66
C HIS A 383 -11.13 -7.59 -32.42
N LEU A 384 -11.65 -7.85 -31.21
CA LEU A 384 -10.93 -7.63 -29.96
C LEU A 384 -9.63 -8.45 -29.91
N ARG A 385 -9.73 -9.74 -30.27
CA ARG A 385 -8.56 -10.63 -30.33
C ARG A 385 -7.53 -10.14 -31.35
N ASP A 386 -7.98 -9.79 -32.54
CA ASP A 386 -7.10 -9.36 -33.62
C ASP A 386 -6.46 -8.00 -33.31
N ALA A 387 -7.14 -7.12 -32.57
CA ALA A 387 -6.61 -5.86 -32.06
C ALA A 387 -5.50 -6.08 -31.00
N LEU A 388 -5.73 -6.94 -30.00
CA LEU A 388 -4.74 -7.26 -28.96
C LEU A 388 -3.47 -7.92 -29.54
N ARG A 389 -3.62 -8.80 -30.52
CA ARG A 389 -2.48 -9.47 -31.18
C ARG A 389 -1.56 -8.52 -31.93
N GLN A 390 -2.03 -7.31 -32.29
CA GLN A 390 -1.20 -6.32 -32.99
C GLN A 390 -0.10 -5.73 -32.11
N ARG A 391 -0.26 -5.74 -30.77
CA ARG A 391 0.69 -5.17 -29.80
C ARG A 391 1.20 -3.78 -30.21
N SER A 392 0.25 -2.89 -30.49
CA SER A 392 0.53 -1.57 -31.04
C SER A 392 -0.47 -0.54 -30.50
N ASP A 393 -0.14 0.75 -30.62
CA ASP A 393 -1.04 1.84 -30.24
C ASP A 393 -2.39 1.78 -30.99
N THR A 394 -2.37 1.38 -32.26
CA THR A 394 -3.59 1.23 -33.06
C THR A 394 -4.46 0.09 -32.54
N GLY A 395 -3.83 -1.06 -32.24
CA GLY A 395 -4.52 -2.21 -31.64
C GLY A 395 -5.09 -1.88 -30.27
N ALA A 396 -4.32 -1.23 -29.41
CA ALA A 396 -4.75 -0.80 -28.09
C ALA A 396 -5.97 0.13 -28.15
N ARG A 397 -5.98 1.12 -29.05
CA ARG A 397 -7.14 2.02 -29.24
C ARG A 397 -8.39 1.26 -29.69
N ALA A 398 -8.26 0.37 -30.68
CA ALA A 398 -9.38 -0.41 -31.18
C ALA A 398 -9.96 -1.35 -30.10
N ALA A 399 -9.08 -1.98 -29.31
CA ALA A 399 -9.49 -2.79 -28.17
C ALA A 399 -10.20 -1.94 -27.10
N SER A 400 -9.64 -0.79 -26.70
CA SER A 400 -10.27 0.12 -25.74
C SER A 400 -11.68 0.55 -26.15
N GLU A 401 -11.90 0.89 -27.43
CA GLU A 401 -13.23 1.25 -27.94
C GLU A 401 -14.25 0.10 -27.79
N LEU A 402 -13.82 -1.15 -28.05
CA LEU A 402 -14.61 -2.36 -27.85
C LEU A 402 -14.94 -2.59 -26.36
N LEU A 403 -13.95 -2.45 -25.49
CA LEU A 403 -14.13 -2.62 -24.03
C LEU A 403 -15.14 -1.61 -23.49
N VAL A 404 -14.99 -0.33 -23.85
CA VAL A 404 -15.89 0.74 -23.39
C VAL A 404 -17.33 0.51 -23.86
N ARG A 405 -17.54 0.17 -25.14
CA ARG A 405 -18.91 -0.01 -25.67
C ARG A 405 -19.58 -1.33 -25.25
N SER A 406 -18.80 -2.33 -24.84
CA SER A 406 -19.31 -3.64 -24.44
C SER A 406 -20.00 -3.67 -23.07
N GLY A 407 -19.77 -2.66 -22.23
CA GLY A 407 -20.17 -2.69 -20.80
C GLY A 407 -19.21 -3.48 -19.90
N ALA A 408 -18.07 -3.95 -20.41
CA ALA A 408 -17.09 -4.71 -19.63
C ALA A 408 -16.57 -3.94 -18.42
N LEU A 409 -16.38 -2.62 -18.54
CA LEU A 409 -15.88 -1.80 -17.44
C LEU A 409 -16.88 -1.74 -16.29
N GLU A 410 -18.16 -1.60 -16.59
CA GLU A 410 -19.23 -1.64 -15.58
C GLU A 410 -19.29 -3.03 -14.92
N ALA A 411 -19.11 -4.11 -15.69
CA ALA A 411 -19.04 -5.46 -15.15
C ALA A 411 -17.85 -5.64 -14.18
N CYS A 412 -16.65 -5.16 -14.55
CA CYS A 412 -15.48 -5.16 -13.68
C CYS A 412 -15.75 -4.41 -12.37
N MET A 413 -16.28 -3.19 -12.45
CA MET A 413 -16.55 -2.37 -11.27
C MET A 413 -17.64 -2.98 -10.39
N THR A 414 -18.65 -3.62 -10.99
CA THR A 414 -19.72 -4.34 -10.27
C THR A 414 -19.16 -5.54 -9.52
N GLU A 415 -18.28 -6.32 -10.16
CA GLU A 415 -17.64 -7.46 -9.51
C GLU A 415 -16.72 -7.03 -8.37
N ALA A 416 -15.87 -6.02 -8.58
CA ALA A 416 -15.00 -5.45 -7.53
C ALA A 416 -15.80 -4.99 -6.30
N ARG A 417 -16.94 -4.31 -6.50
CA ARG A 417 -17.85 -3.90 -5.43
C ARG A 417 -18.47 -5.08 -4.71
N SER A 418 -18.96 -6.06 -5.46
CA SER A 418 -19.62 -7.26 -4.90
C SER A 418 -18.67 -8.06 -4.02
N LEU A 419 -17.42 -8.28 -4.46
CA LEU A 419 -16.38 -8.95 -3.68
C LEU A 419 -16.18 -8.30 -2.31
N VAL A 420 -16.03 -6.97 -2.28
CA VAL A 420 -15.82 -6.21 -1.04
C VAL A 420 -17.06 -6.19 -0.15
N ASP A 421 -18.25 -6.04 -0.74
CA ASP A 421 -19.51 -5.93 0.01
C ASP A 421 -19.93 -7.26 0.64
N GLU A 422 -19.79 -8.37 -0.08
CA GLU A 422 -20.05 -9.71 0.43
C GLU A 422 -19.08 -10.08 1.56
N ALA A 423 -17.79 -9.80 1.39
CA ALA A 423 -16.82 -10.06 2.44
C ALA A 423 -17.04 -9.15 3.66
N TRP A 424 -17.44 -7.90 3.45
CA TRP A 424 -17.78 -6.97 4.53
C TRP A 424 -19.01 -7.42 5.32
N ALA A 425 -20.05 -7.94 4.65
CA ALA A 425 -21.26 -8.42 5.31
C ALA A 425 -20.98 -9.53 6.34
N ASN A 426 -19.94 -10.34 6.11
CA ASN A 426 -19.49 -11.38 7.03
C ASN A 426 -18.61 -10.82 8.18
N LEU A 427 -17.76 -9.83 7.89
CA LEU A 427 -16.84 -9.26 8.87
C LEU A 427 -17.54 -8.26 9.82
N ALA A 428 -18.41 -7.40 9.29
CA ALA A 428 -18.99 -6.28 10.03
C ALA A 428 -19.72 -6.69 11.34
N PRO A 429 -20.45 -7.81 11.43
CA PRO A 429 -21.09 -8.23 12.68
C PRO A 429 -20.11 -8.64 13.79
N LEU A 430 -18.86 -8.97 13.45
CA LEU A 430 -17.84 -9.45 14.38
C LEU A 430 -17.00 -8.32 15.01
N LEU A 431 -17.30 -7.07 14.66
CA LEU A 431 -16.46 -5.92 14.98
C LEU A 431 -17.22 -4.84 15.78
N PRO A 432 -16.58 -4.25 16.80
CA PRO A 432 -17.17 -3.14 17.55
C PRO A 432 -17.38 -1.89 16.66
N PRO A 433 -18.38 -1.04 16.96
CA PRO A 433 -18.65 0.17 16.18
C PRO A 433 -17.63 1.27 16.49
N THR A 434 -16.41 1.15 15.95
CA THR A 434 -15.31 2.09 16.13
C THR A 434 -15.10 2.97 14.89
N PRO A 435 -14.43 4.14 15.01
CA PRO A 435 -13.98 4.90 13.85
C PRO A 435 -13.16 4.05 12.86
N HIS A 436 -12.32 3.14 13.38
CA HIS A 436 -11.51 2.24 12.56
C HIS A 436 -12.32 1.24 11.76
N LYS A 437 -13.46 0.78 12.28
CA LYS A 437 -14.43 0.00 11.49
C LYS A 437 -14.94 0.79 10.28
N ALA A 438 -15.27 2.07 10.46
CA ALA A 438 -15.68 2.93 9.35
C ALA A 438 -14.53 3.16 8.35
N MET A 439 -13.30 3.37 8.83
CA MET A 439 -12.14 3.55 7.96
C MET A 439 -11.78 2.29 7.16
N VAL A 440 -11.87 1.11 7.77
CA VAL A 440 -11.66 -0.18 7.08
C VAL A 440 -12.75 -0.40 6.02
N ARG A 441 -13.99 0.00 6.28
CA ARG A 441 -15.05 -0.01 5.26
C ARG A 441 -14.76 0.96 4.12
N ALA A 442 -14.32 2.17 4.44
CA ALA A 442 -13.96 3.18 3.45
C ALA A 442 -12.77 2.73 2.59
N LEU A 443 -11.78 2.01 3.15
CA LEU A 443 -10.70 1.38 2.39
C LEU A 443 -11.25 0.37 1.36
N GLY A 444 -12.25 -0.43 1.73
CA GLY A 444 -12.88 -1.37 0.80
C GLY A 444 -13.56 -0.65 -0.36
N TRP A 445 -14.29 0.44 -0.08
CA TRP A 445 -14.87 1.26 -1.13
C TRP A 445 -13.83 1.93 -2.00
N TYR A 446 -12.76 2.47 -1.41
CA TYR A 446 -11.64 3.02 -2.16
C TYR A 446 -11.06 1.98 -3.12
N ALA A 447 -10.80 0.76 -2.66
CA ALA A 447 -10.27 -0.31 -3.50
C ALA A 447 -11.21 -0.72 -4.65
N ALA A 448 -12.53 -0.65 -4.44
CA ALA A 448 -13.53 -1.08 -5.43
C ALA A 448 -14.12 0.05 -6.29
N GLN A 449 -13.88 1.33 -5.97
CA GLN A 449 -14.59 2.47 -6.58
C GLN A 449 -13.70 3.67 -6.94
N ARG A 450 -12.38 3.61 -6.71
CA ARG A 450 -11.49 4.78 -6.91
C ARG A 450 -11.58 5.46 -8.29
N GLU A 451 -11.89 4.72 -9.36
CA GLU A 451 -11.91 5.27 -10.71
C GLU A 451 -13.31 5.60 -11.24
N THR A 452 -14.39 5.34 -10.48
CA THR A 452 -15.75 5.57 -11.01
C THR A 452 -16.10 7.03 -11.29
N ASP A 453 -15.39 7.99 -10.67
CA ASP A 453 -15.58 9.42 -10.95
C ASP A 453 -14.93 9.88 -12.27
N HIS A 454 -14.08 9.03 -12.87
CA HIS A 454 -13.34 9.33 -14.10
C HIS A 454 -13.86 8.56 -15.32
N ILE A 455 -14.75 7.59 -15.13
CA ILE A 455 -15.50 6.96 -16.23
C ILE A 455 -16.51 7.99 -16.74
N PRO A 456 -16.45 8.43 -18.02
CA PRO A 456 -17.37 9.44 -18.54
C PRO A 456 -18.83 9.04 -18.26
N SER A 457 -19.56 9.89 -17.55
CA SER A 457 -21.00 9.74 -17.31
C SER A 457 -21.75 9.83 -18.65
N GLY A 458 -21.95 8.68 -19.29
CA GLY A 458 -22.61 8.59 -20.58
C GLY A 458 -22.92 7.16 -21.07
N ALA A 459 -22.54 6.11 -20.32
CA ALA A 459 -22.75 4.72 -20.74
C ALA A 459 -23.85 3.96 -19.96
N GLY A 460 -24.59 4.61 -19.06
CA GLY A 460 -25.64 3.92 -18.30
C GLY A 460 -26.33 4.78 -17.25
N GLU A 461 -27.10 5.78 -17.67
CA GLU A 461 -28.09 6.35 -16.76
C GLU A 461 -29.27 5.38 -16.63
N THR A 462 -29.35 4.68 -15.49
CA THR A 462 -30.66 4.26 -14.96
C THR A 462 -31.01 5.20 -13.80
N PRO A 463 -32.24 5.73 -13.72
CA PRO A 463 -32.55 6.81 -12.79
C PRO A 463 -32.46 6.31 -11.35
N THR A 464 -31.71 7.03 -10.52
CA THR A 464 -31.67 6.88 -9.08
C THR A 464 -33.08 7.05 -8.51
N ALA A 465 -33.67 5.95 -8.02
CA ALA A 465 -34.83 6.01 -7.17
C ALA A 465 -34.42 6.65 -5.84
N THR A 466 -34.95 7.85 -5.60
CA THR A 466 -34.96 8.55 -4.33
C THR A 466 -35.52 7.61 -3.25
N ARG A 467 -34.71 7.28 -2.24
CA ARG A 467 -35.20 6.72 -0.98
C ARG A 467 -35.19 7.83 0.08
N THR A 468 -36.40 8.27 0.41
CA THR A 468 -36.77 8.95 1.66
C THR A 468 -36.43 8.14 2.89
#